data_AF-A0A659US27-F1
#
_entry.id   AF-A0A659US27-F1
#
_cell.length_a   1.000
_cell.length_b   1.000
_cell.length_c   1.000
_cell.angle_alpha   90.00
_cell.angle_beta   90.00
_cell.angle_gamma   90.00
#
_symmetry.space_group_name_H-M   'P 1'
#
loop_
_entity.id
_entity.type
_entity.pdbx_description
1 polymer ?
#
loop_
_entity_poly.entity_id
_entity_poly.type
_entity_poly.pdbx_seq_one_letter_code
_entity_poly.pdbx_strand_id
1 'polypeptide(L)'
;KGKGVTITIVDDFSSTSKFSGNFGIGTQTQRHGEWTREEASMIAPLATIRSKDFSTSSSVALAPGLNVLNLSYGMYAKAGYSPSQIGWSAEEASIISYATKGTAVVSKAAGNDAVAVGGATSGQQEHLDLA
;
A
#
# COMPACT_ATOMS: atom_id res chain seq x y z
N LYS A 1 3.10 15.30 13.47
CA LYS A 1 1.75 14.79 13.83
C LYS A 1 0.81 14.62 12.63
N GLY A 2 1.02 15.26 11.46
CA GLY A 2 0.27 14.92 10.24
C GLY A 2 -0.94 15.78 9.88
N LYS A 3 -1.18 16.90 10.58
CA LYS A 3 -2.32 17.79 10.27
C LYS A 3 -2.29 18.25 8.81
N GLY A 4 -3.44 18.17 8.14
CA GLY A 4 -3.60 18.60 6.73
C GLY A 4 -3.11 17.60 5.69
N VAL A 5 -2.67 16.40 6.13
CA VAL A 5 -2.29 15.29 5.25
C VAL A 5 -3.38 14.23 5.28
N THR A 6 -3.71 13.69 4.11
CA THR A 6 -4.52 12.47 4.01
C THR A 6 -3.60 11.28 3.74
N ILE A 7 -3.62 10.28 4.62
CA ILE A 7 -2.92 9.01 4.42
C ILE A 7 -3.97 7.96 4.09
N THR A 8 -3.89 7.38 2.89
CA THR A 8 -4.73 6.26 2.48
C THR A 8 -3.92 4.98 2.57
N ILE A 9 -4.38 4.05 3.41
CA ILE A 9 -3.83 2.70 3.53
C ILE A 9 -4.56 1.84 2.52
N VAL A 10 -3.83 1.35 1.51
CA VAL A 10 -4.37 0.42 0.50
C VAL A 10 -3.88 -0.97 0.86
N ASP A 11 -4.79 -1.82 1.33
CA ASP A 11 -4.44 -3.09 1.96
C ASP A 11 -5.67 -4.00 2.09
N ASP A 12 -5.52 -5.13 2.77
CA ASP A 12 -6.59 -6.05 3.12
C ASP A 12 -7.42 -5.55 4.32
N PHE A 13 -8.68 -5.24 4.08
CA PHE A 13 -9.69 -4.87 5.07
C PHE A 13 -10.94 -5.77 5.02
N SER A 14 -10.96 -6.78 4.14
CA SER A 14 -12.15 -7.58 3.84
C SER A 14 -11.93 -9.08 4.00
N SER A 15 -10.68 -9.56 3.98
CA SER A 15 -10.41 -10.99 4.13
C SER A 15 -10.79 -11.51 5.52
N THR A 16 -10.84 -12.84 5.61
CA THR A 16 -11.02 -13.55 6.88
C THR A 16 -9.68 -13.83 7.57
N SER A 17 -8.54 -13.54 6.93
CA SER A 17 -7.22 -13.73 7.51
C SER A 17 -6.95 -12.68 8.58
N LYS A 18 -6.62 -13.13 9.79
CA LYS A 18 -6.38 -12.25 10.93
C LYS A 18 -5.15 -12.68 11.70
N PHE A 19 -4.49 -11.70 12.30
CA PHE A 19 -3.28 -11.85 13.07
C PHE A 19 -3.50 -11.23 14.45
N SER A 20 -3.03 -11.92 15.48
CA SER A 20 -3.05 -11.40 16.85
C SER A 20 -1.74 -10.68 17.15
N GLY A 21 -1.85 -9.51 17.76
CA GLY A 21 -0.71 -8.63 18.06
C GLY A 21 -1.07 -7.61 19.14
N ASN A 22 -0.11 -6.78 19.54
CA ASN A 22 -0.33 -5.76 20.58
C ASN A 22 0.62 -4.57 20.36
N PHE A 23 0.07 -3.41 20.02
CA PHE A 23 0.81 -2.14 19.90
C PHE A 23 0.79 -1.28 21.17
N GLY A 24 0.59 -1.91 22.34
CA GLY A 24 0.63 -1.26 23.65
C GLY A 24 -0.73 -0.89 24.24
N ILE A 25 -1.83 -1.21 23.54
CA ILE A 25 -3.22 -0.98 24.02
C ILE A 25 -3.98 -2.28 24.34
N GLY A 26 -3.26 -3.40 24.38
CA GLY A 26 -3.82 -4.73 24.60
C GLY A 26 -3.76 -5.58 23.34
N THR A 27 -3.97 -6.89 23.52
CA THR A 27 -4.00 -7.83 22.40
C THR A 27 -5.22 -7.56 21.53
N GLN A 28 -4.99 -7.34 20.24
CA GLN A 28 -6.03 -7.22 19.23
C GLN A 28 -5.84 -8.34 18.20
N THR A 29 -6.93 -8.71 17.53
CA THR A 29 -6.91 -9.65 16.41
C THR A 29 -7.47 -8.93 15.20
N GLN A 30 -6.57 -8.53 14.30
CA GLN A 30 -6.87 -7.64 13.19
C GLN A 30 -6.41 -8.25 11.86
N ARG A 31 -6.96 -7.75 10.75
CA ARG A 31 -6.45 -7.98 9.39
C ARG A 31 -5.14 -7.23 9.18
N HIS A 32 -4.46 -7.56 8.08
CA HIS A 32 -3.21 -6.91 7.71
C HIS A 32 -3.36 -5.39 7.59
N GLY A 33 -4.35 -4.90 6.83
CA GLY A 33 -4.57 -3.46 6.64
C GLY A 33 -4.95 -2.70 7.92
N GLU A 34 -5.62 -3.36 8.86
CA GLU A 34 -5.99 -2.78 10.14
C GLU A 34 -4.74 -2.49 10.99
N TRP A 35 -3.77 -3.41 11.00
CA TRP A 35 -2.48 -3.22 11.67
C TRP A 35 -1.69 -2.06 11.03
N THR A 36 -1.52 -2.09 9.71
CA THR A 36 -0.84 -1.03 8.95
C THR A 36 -1.47 0.35 9.20
N ARG A 37 -2.80 0.41 9.30
CA ARG A 37 -3.54 1.64 9.60
C ARG A 37 -3.31 2.12 11.03
N GLU A 38 -3.22 1.21 11.99
CA GLU A 38 -2.94 1.57 13.38
C GLU A 38 -1.53 2.15 13.53
N GLU A 39 -0.52 1.56 12.89
CA GLU A 39 0.85 2.08 12.84
C GLU A 39 0.89 3.52 12.31
N ALA A 40 0.25 3.77 11.16
CA ALA A 40 0.16 5.11 10.57
C ALA A 40 -0.52 6.11 11.52
N SER A 41 -1.57 5.68 12.23
CA SER A 41 -2.32 6.50 13.17
C SER A 41 -1.49 6.86 14.42
N MET A 42 -0.64 5.94 14.88
CA MET A 42 0.25 6.16 16.03
C MET A 42 1.35 7.19 15.70
N ILE A 43 1.90 7.14 14.48
CA ILE A 43 2.97 8.06 14.04
C ILE A 43 2.42 9.43 13.62
N ALA A 44 1.27 9.46 12.94
CA ALA A 44 0.64 10.67 12.41
C ALA A 44 -0.77 10.89 12.99
N PRO A 45 -0.92 11.12 14.32
CA PRO A 45 -2.21 11.13 15.00
C PRO A 45 -3.14 12.30 14.63
N LEU A 46 -2.67 13.28 13.86
CA LEU A 46 -3.48 14.41 13.37
C LEU A 46 -3.72 14.35 11.85
N ALA A 47 -3.25 13.30 11.16
CA ALA A 47 -3.57 13.06 9.76
C ALA A 47 -5.00 12.53 9.60
N THR A 48 -5.60 12.78 8.44
CA THR A 48 -6.81 12.07 8.05
C THR A 48 -6.42 10.71 7.51
N ILE A 49 -6.78 9.64 8.23
CA ILE A 49 -6.49 8.26 7.83
C ILE A 49 -7.69 7.69 7.09
N ARG A 50 -7.46 7.13 5.89
CA ARG A 50 -8.45 6.42 5.08
C ARG A 50 -8.01 4.98 4.87
N SER A 51 -8.97 4.07 4.82
CA SER A 51 -8.76 2.68 4.42
C SER A 51 -9.34 2.47 3.03
N LYS A 52 -8.57 1.80 2.18
CA LYS A 52 -9.00 1.33 0.87
C LYS A 52 -8.69 -0.16 0.80
N ASP A 53 -9.73 -0.97 0.67
CA ASP A 53 -9.57 -2.40 0.47
C ASP A 53 -9.12 -2.68 -0.96
N PHE A 54 -8.03 -3.42 -1.14
CA PHE A 54 -7.45 -3.72 -2.47
C PHE A 54 -8.29 -4.70 -3.33
N SER A 55 -9.29 -5.38 -2.76
CA SER A 55 -10.09 -6.36 -3.50
C SER A 55 -11.10 -5.72 -4.46
N THR A 56 -11.32 -4.41 -4.34
CA THR A 56 -12.34 -3.72 -5.15
C THR A 56 -11.87 -3.35 -6.55
N SER A 57 -10.56 -3.46 -6.85
CA SER A 57 -9.95 -3.11 -8.15
C SER A 57 -10.30 -1.70 -8.67
N SER A 58 -10.71 -0.79 -7.78
CA SER A 58 -11.12 0.58 -8.12
C SER A 58 -10.03 1.58 -7.78
N SER A 59 -9.94 2.66 -8.56
CA SER A 59 -8.92 3.70 -8.36
C SER A 59 -8.96 4.32 -6.95
N VAL A 60 -7.78 4.68 -6.45
CA VAL A 60 -7.63 5.28 -5.12
C VAL A 60 -8.03 6.75 -5.16
N ALA A 61 -9.11 7.11 -4.48
CA ALA A 61 -9.55 8.51 -4.44
C ALA A 61 -8.59 9.39 -3.61
N LEU A 62 -8.05 10.45 -4.24
CA LEU A 62 -7.28 11.49 -3.55
C LEU A 62 -8.18 12.50 -2.85
N ALA A 63 -7.67 13.13 -1.80
CA ALA A 63 -8.28 14.27 -1.13
C ALA A 63 -7.64 15.60 -1.58
N PRO A 64 -8.29 16.74 -1.35
CA PRO A 64 -7.61 18.03 -1.45
C PRO A 64 -6.41 18.11 -0.52
N GLY A 65 -5.31 18.72 -0.99
CA GLY A 65 -4.07 18.87 -0.22
C GLY A 65 -3.07 17.73 -0.42
N LEU A 66 -2.22 17.49 0.58
CA LEU A 66 -1.16 16.48 0.49
C LEU A 66 -1.73 15.08 0.71
N ASN A 67 -1.45 14.18 -0.21
CA ASN A 67 -1.84 12.77 -0.15
C ASN A 67 -0.61 11.89 0.01
N VAL A 68 -0.74 10.90 0.90
CA VAL A 68 0.21 9.80 1.07
C VAL A 68 -0.54 8.49 0.85
N LEU A 69 -0.03 7.63 -0.02
CA LEU A 69 -0.56 6.27 -0.21
C LEU A 69 0.42 5.28 0.39
N ASN A 70 -0.04 4.48 1.35
CA ASN A 70 0.77 3.43 1.96
C ASN A 70 0.34 2.06 1.44
N LEU A 71 1.27 1.36 0.82
CA LEU A 71 1.06 0.07 0.15
C LEU A 71 1.94 -0.98 0.87
N SER A 72 1.33 -1.77 1.75
CA SER A 72 2.03 -2.86 2.44
C SER A 72 1.78 -4.22 1.75
N TYR A 73 1.67 -4.18 0.42
CA TYR A 73 1.51 -5.34 -0.44
C TYR A 73 2.41 -5.20 -1.68
N GLY A 74 2.40 -6.19 -2.56
CA GLY A 74 3.23 -6.25 -3.76
C GLY A 74 2.50 -6.78 -4.99
N MET A 75 2.96 -6.38 -6.17
CA MET A 75 2.46 -6.79 -7.48
C MET A 75 3.55 -7.50 -8.26
N TYR A 76 3.47 -8.83 -8.26
CA TYR A 76 4.46 -9.69 -8.85
C TYR A 76 4.04 -10.15 -10.25
N ALA A 77 4.98 -10.07 -11.20
CA ALA A 77 4.84 -10.67 -12.52
C ALA A 77 6.13 -11.39 -12.90
N LYS A 78 6.10 -12.12 -14.00
CA LYS A 78 7.28 -12.84 -14.50
C LYS A 78 8.42 -11.87 -14.75
N ALA A 79 9.61 -12.20 -14.22
CA ALA A 79 10.80 -11.38 -14.37
C ALA A 79 11.09 -11.09 -15.86
N GLY A 80 11.49 -9.84 -16.14
CA GLY A 80 11.74 -9.35 -17.50
C GLY A 80 10.51 -8.81 -18.22
N TYR A 81 9.33 -8.81 -17.59
CA TYR A 81 8.18 -8.07 -18.11
C TYR A 81 8.41 -6.56 -17.98
N SER A 82 8.14 -5.83 -19.06
CA SER A 82 8.04 -4.37 -19.01
C SER A 82 6.69 -3.93 -18.43
N PRO A 83 6.59 -2.70 -17.89
CA PRO A 83 5.34 -2.19 -17.32
C PRO A 83 4.13 -2.26 -18.26
N SER A 84 4.34 -2.10 -19.57
CA SER A 84 3.29 -2.17 -20.60
C SER A 84 2.76 -3.59 -20.86
N GLN A 85 3.46 -4.62 -20.37
CA GLN A 85 3.04 -6.02 -20.48
C GLN A 85 2.21 -6.48 -19.27
N ILE A 86 2.06 -5.63 -18.25
CA ILE A 86 1.34 -5.93 -17.01
C ILE A 86 -0.07 -5.32 -17.12
N GLY A 87 -1.08 -6.16 -16.91
CA GLY A 87 -2.48 -5.74 -16.87
C GLY A 87 -2.82 -5.08 -15.53
N TRP A 88 -2.43 -3.83 -15.36
CA TRP A 88 -2.72 -3.06 -14.14
C TRP A 88 -4.23 -2.86 -13.96
N SER A 89 -4.72 -3.13 -12.74
CA SER A 89 -6.09 -2.78 -12.38
C SER A 89 -6.22 -1.25 -12.27
N ALA A 90 -7.45 -0.74 -12.16
CA ALA A 90 -7.67 0.68 -11.98
C ALA A 90 -7.07 1.20 -10.65
N GLU A 91 -6.84 0.32 -9.66
CA GLU A 91 -6.16 0.64 -8.42
C GLU A 91 -4.67 0.94 -8.65
N GLU A 92 -3.88 -0.05 -9.08
CA GLU A 92 -2.44 0.12 -9.32
C GLU A 92 -2.15 1.17 -10.38
N ALA A 93 -2.94 1.21 -11.45
CA ALA A 93 -2.77 2.21 -12.50
C ALA A 93 -2.95 3.64 -11.96
N SER A 94 -3.89 3.85 -11.04
CA SER A 94 -4.09 5.15 -10.40
C SER A 94 -2.91 5.52 -9.50
N ILE A 95 -2.42 4.57 -8.69
CA ILE A 95 -1.28 4.73 -7.78
C ILE A 95 -0.01 5.10 -8.56
N ILE A 96 0.34 4.32 -9.58
CA ILE A 96 1.51 4.57 -10.45
C ILE A 96 1.40 5.94 -11.13
N SER A 97 0.20 6.30 -11.62
CA SER A 97 -0.05 7.62 -12.20
C SER A 97 0.17 8.74 -11.19
N TYR A 98 -0.28 8.59 -9.93
CA TYR A 98 -0.12 9.62 -8.90
C TYR A 98 1.33 9.83 -8.51
N ALA A 99 2.09 8.76 -8.39
CA ALA A 99 3.52 8.80 -8.16
C ALA A 99 4.26 9.51 -9.30
N THR A 100 4.03 9.07 -10.53
CA THR A 100 4.68 9.62 -11.73
C THR A 100 4.37 11.11 -11.91
N LYS A 101 3.15 11.54 -11.58
CA LYS A 101 2.72 12.94 -11.69
C LYS A 101 3.04 13.78 -10.45
N GLY A 102 3.52 13.17 -9.37
CA GLY A 102 3.77 13.85 -8.09
C GLY A 102 2.52 14.36 -7.38
N THR A 103 1.34 13.79 -7.66
CA THR A 103 0.08 14.20 -7.01
C THR A 103 -0.16 13.50 -5.68
N ALA A 104 0.61 12.46 -5.38
CA ALA A 104 0.67 11.82 -4.07
C ALA A 104 2.11 11.31 -3.82
N VAL A 105 2.49 11.24 -2.54
CA VAL A 105 3.67 10.48 -2.12
C VAL A 105 3.23 9.04 -1.94
N VAL A 106 3.93 8.10 -2.56
CA VAL A 106 3.66 6.67 -2.40
C VAL A 106 4.77 6.04 -1.57
N SER A 107 4.36 5.25 -0.58
CA SER A 107 5.24 4.47 0.28
C SER A 107 4.87 3.00 0.11
N LYS A 108 5.78 2.22 -0.47
CA LYS A 108 5.61 0.79 -0.76
C LYS A 108 6.60 -0.04 0.07
N ALA A 109 6.13 -1.16 0.59
CA ALA A 109 7.00 -2.17 1.23
C ALA A 109 7.94 -2.83 0.20
N ALA A 110 9.20 -3.09 0.57
CA ALA A 110 10.18 -3.71 -0.33
C ALA A 110 9.90 -5.20 -0.66
N GLY A 111 9.01 -5.85 0.08
CA GLY A 111 8.81 -7.31 0.02
C GLY A 111 9.57 -8.05 1.13
N ASN A 112 9.18 -9.30 1.38
CA ASN A 112 9.67 -10.10 2.52
C ASN A 112 10.56 -11.27 2.08
N ASP A 113 10.97 -11.30 0.80
CA ASP A 113 11.69 -12.41 0.19
C ASP A 113 13.22 -12.33 0.33
N ALA A 114 13.73 -11.33 1.07
CA ALA A 114 15.15 -11.10 1.30
C ALA A 114 15.99 -10.94 0.00
N VAL A 115 15.38 -10.37 -1.04
CA VAL A 115 16.05 -9.99 -2.29
C VAL A 115 16.16 -8.47 -2.40
N ALA A 116 17.06 -7.99 -3.26
CA ALA A 116 17.15 -6.56 -3.57
C ALA A 116 15.82 -6.04 -4.17
N VAL A 117 15.51 -4.76 -3.95
CA VAL A 117 14.39 -4.07 -4.63
C VAL A 117 14.58 -4.17 -6.15
N GLY A 118 13.51 -4.48 -6.88
CA GLY A 118 13.55 -4.83 -8.30
C GLY A 118 14.23 -6.17 -8.62
N GLY A 119 14.67 -6.94 -7.62
CA GLY A 119 15.20 -8.29 -7.79
C GLY A 119 14.12 -9.32 -8.10
N ALA A 120 14.53 -10.45 -8.67
CA ALA A 120 13.64 -11.57 -8.93
C ALA A 120 13.79 -12.67 -7.87
N THR A 121 12.66 -13.23 -7.41
CA THR A 121 12.60 -14.42 -6.57
C THR A 121 11.69 -15.45 -7.23
N SER A 122 12.16 -16.70 -7.35
CA SER A 122 11.40 -17.78 -8.00
C SER A 122 10.83 -17.44 -9.40
N GLY A 123 11.57 -16.62 -10.18
CA GLY A 123 11.16 -16.17 -11.52
C GLY A 123 10.09 -15.06 -11.55
N GLN A 124 9.67 -14.56 -10.39
CA GLN A 124 8.78 -13.41 -10.24
C GLN A 124 9.58 -12.18 -9.82
N GLN A 125 9.11 -11.01 -10.22
CA GLN A 125 9.68 -9.71 -9.89
C GLN A 125 8.56 -8.79 -9.42
N GLU A 126 8.83 -7.99 -8.39
CA GLU A 126 7.94 -6.93 -7.93
C GLU A 126 7.95 -5.78 -8.94
N HIS A 127 6.77 -5.28 -9.31
CA HIS A 127 6.63 -4.21 -10.31
C HIS A 127 5.95 -2.95 -9.76
N LEU A 128 5.49 -2.95 -8.52
CA LEU A 128 4.92 -1.75 -7.92
C LEU A 128 5.98 -0.71 -7.53
N ASP A 129 7.27 -1.01 -7.71
CA ASP A 129 8.40 -0.06 -7.63
C ASP A 129 8.32 1.08 -8.68
N LEU A 130 7.37 0.99 -9.61
CA LEU A 130 7.04 2.06 -10.56
C LEU A 130 6.25 3.21 -9.92
N ALA A 131 5.71 2.99 -8.71
CA ALA A 131 5.00 3.97 -7.92
C ALA A 131 5.91 4.62 -6.87
#